data_AF-A0A432MBQ6-F1
#
_entry.id   AF-A0A432MBQ6-F1
#
_cell.length_a   1.000
_cell.length_b   1.000
_cell.length_c   1.000
_cell.angle_alpha   90.00
_cell.angle_beta   90.00
_cell.angle_gamma   90.00
#
_symmetry.space_group_name_H-M   'P 1'
#
loop_
_entity.id
_entity.type
_entity.pdbx_description
1 polymer ?
#
loop_
_entity_poly.entity_id
_entity_poly.type
_entity_poly.pdbx_seq_one_letter_code
_entity_poly.pdbx_strand_id
1 'polypeptide(L)'
;MRDDASLPDDLATAHRQIREQAETLRQQAHLIGRLQHQLEQLLRQRYGRKGEAVDPGQLTLFAPDAVEVAEAAPGPPPATPPEKAPGRPAGRKPLPRSLPRRRVVHDVAPEHRACPECGAERQRIGEESRQQLEYVPASLVVVEHIRPKYACRSCAAHVVVAPRLPEPIERGLPGTGLLAHVITSKFADHLPLYRLEGIFGRHGVELPRSTMCDWMADCAGLLEPIARAMARRVLGSKVVGVDDTPVTVQDHGGKGKKTGRLWAYLGDRDNPFVVYDYTPDRSRDGPERFLAGYRAGYLQSDAYAAYDGLHARGLVAVGCWAHARRKFYEARTSDPERSHAALAWIGRLYDV
;
A
#
# COMPACT_ATOMS: atom_id res chain seq x y z
N MET A 1 -6.16 36.37 48.72
CA MET A 1 -7.05 37.55 48.77
C MET A 1 -8.37 37.14 48.18
N ARG A 2 -9.42 37.05 49.00
CA ARG A 2 -10.80 36.99 48.49
C ARG A 2 -11.21 38.45 48.37
N ASP A 3 -11.36 38.93 47.14
CA ASP A 3 -12.05 40.20 46.90
C ASP A 3 -13.52 39.95 47.23
N ASP A 4 -13.92 40.27 48.47
CA ASP A 4 -15.33 40.44 48.83
C ASP A 4 -15.81 41.71 48.13
N ALA A 5 -16.16 41.58 46.85
CA ALA A 5 -16.95 42.59 46.17
C ALA A 5 -18.27 42.73 46.94
N SER A 6 -18.48 43.88 47.57
CA SER A 6 -19.71 44.20 48.31
C SER A 6 -20.94 43.87 47.46
N LEU A 7 -21.77 42.95 47.93
CA LEU A 7 -23.02 42.60 47.25
C LEU A 7 -23.90 43.85 47.14
N PRO A 8 -24.60 44.08 46.01
CA PRO A 8 -25.49 45.22 45.87
C PRO A 8 -26.66 45.13 46.87
N ASP A 9 -26.95 46.24 47.56
CA ASP A 9 -28.12 46.33 48.47
C ASP A 9 -29.47 46.40 47.71
N ASP A 10 -29.43 46.67 46.39
CA ASP A 10 -30.61 46.73 45.52
C ASP A 10 -30.92 45.37 44.88
N LEU A 11 -32.13 44.86 45.15
CA LEU A 11 -32.62 43.56 44.67
C LEU A 11 -32.63 43.46 43.14
N ALA A 12 -32.94 44.54 42.43
CA ALA A 12 -32.95 44.54 40.97
C ALA A 12 -31.54 44.41 40.38
N THR A 13 -30.57 45.05 41.00
CA THR A 13 -29.14 44.96 40.62
C THR A 13 -28.55 43.60 40.97
N ALA A 14 -28.89 43.01 42.13
CA ALA A 14 -28.52 41.65 42.47
C ALA A 14 -29.08 40.61 41.46
N HIS A 15 -30.35 40.74 41.06
CA HIS A 15 -30.96 39.85 40.05
C HIS A 15 -30.32 39.99 38.66
N ARG A 16 -29.79 41.16 38.29
CA ARG A 16 -29.03 41.33 37.03
C ARG A 16 -27.67 40.65 37.12
N GLN A 17 -26.93 40.88 38.20
CA GLN A 17 -25.62 40.24 38.41
C GLN A 17 -25.71 38.72 38.45
N ILE A 18 -26.73 38.14 39.12
CA ILE A 18 -26.94 36.69 39.13
C ILE A 18 -27.18 36.15 37.72
N ARG A 19 -27.96 36.86 36.89
CA ARG A 19 -28.22 36.46 35.49
C ARG A 19 -26.96 36.51 34.64
N GLU A 20 -26.19 37.59 34.73
CA GLU A 20 -24.92 37.76 34.01
C GLU A 20 -23.87 36.73 34.45
N GLN A 21 -23.78 36.45 35.76
CA GLN A 21 -22.90 35.40 36.29
C GLN A 21 -23.35 34.01 35.85
N ALA A 22 -24.66 33.72 35.85
CA ALA A 22 -25.19 32.44 35.37
C ALA A 22 -24.97 32.25 33.85
N GLU A 23 -24.99 33.33 33.07
CA GLU A 23 -24.66 33.29 31.65
C GLU A 23 -23.15 33.10 31.43
N THR A 24 -22.32 33.82 32.18
CA THR A 24 -20.86 33.65 32.16
C THR A 24 -20.45 32.24 32.56
N LEU A 25 -21.05 31.68 33.61
CA LEU A 25 -20.81 30.30 34.06
C LEU A 25 -21.22 29.28 32.99
N ARG A 26 -22.35 29.51 32.28
CA ARG A 26 -22.75 28.68 31.14
C ARG A 26 -21.72 28.74 30.01
N GLN A 27 -21.26 29.94 29.64
CA GLN A 27 -20.24 30.11 28.60
C GLN A 27 -18.91 29.45 29.00
N GLN A 28 -18.48 29.61 30.26
CA GLN A 28 -17.28 28.96 30.79
C GLN A 28 -17.41 27.44 30.83
N ALA A 29 -18.56 26.90 31.25
CA ALA A 29 -18.81 25.46 31.22
C ALA A 29 -18.74 24.89 29.79
N HIS A 30 -19.31 25.59 28.81
CA HIS A 30 -19.17 25.23 27.40
C HIS A 30 -17.72 25.26 26.91
N LEU A 31 -16.95 26.29 27.29
CA LEU A 31 -15.54 26.39 26.93
C LEU A 31 -14.71 25.27 27.57
N ILE A 32 -14.93 24.97 28.85
CA ILE A 32 -14.25 23.89 29.57
C ILE A 32 -14.56 22.55 28.90
N GLY A 33 -15.83 22.26 28.58
CA GLY A 33 -16.21 21.05 27.87
C GLY A 33 -15.52 20.93 26.49
N ARG A 34 -15.44 22.03 25.74
CA ARG A 34 -14.73 22.06 24.45
C ARG A 34 -13.23 21.80 24.61
N LEU A 35 -12.58 22.44 25.59
CA LEU A 35 -11.16 22.27 25.86
C LEU A 35 -10.84 20.86 26.36
N GLN A 36 -11.68 20.29 27.23
CA GLN A 36 -11.56 18.91 27.68
C GLN A 36 -11.67 17.93 26.51
N HIS A 37 -12.64 18.11 25.61
CA HIS A 37 -12.75 17.29 24.41
C HIS A 37 -11.51 17.41 23.52
N GLN A 38 -10.98 18.61 23.30
CA GLN A 38 -9.74 18.79 22.54
C GLN A 38 -8.55 18.10 23.21
N LEU A 39 -8.45 18.18 24.54
CA LEU A 39 -7.40 17.51 25.30
C LEU A 39 -7.50 15.99 25.16
N GLU A 40 -8.70 15.42 25.29
CA GLU A 40 -8.95 14.00 25.09
C GLU A 40 -8.57 13.54 23.68
N GLN A 41 -8.94 14.31 22.65
CA GLN A 41 -8.56 14.02 21.26
C GLN A 41 -7.04 14.02 21.07
N LEU A 42 -6.33 15.02 21.64
CA LEU A 42 -4.87 15.10 21.56
C LEU A 42 -4.18 13.96 22.33
N LEU A 43 -4.65 13.66 23.54
CA LEU A 43 -4.14 12.54 24.34
C LEU A 43 -4.38 11.22 23.62
N ARG A 44 -5.53 11.06 22.96
CA ARG A 44 -5.85 9.87 22.16
C ARG A 44 -4.98 9.75 20.92
N GLN A 45 -4.73 10.83 20.19
CA GLN A 45 -3.84 10.81 19.03
C GLN A 45 -2.40 10.44 19.42
N ARG A 46 -1.95 10.87 20.60
CA ARG A 46 -0.57 10.66 21.07
C ARG A 46 -0.36 9.33 21.79
N TYR A 47 -1.32 8.90 22.61
CA TYR A 47 -1.19 7.76 23.53
C TYR A 47 -2.33 6.74 23.42
N GLY A 48 -3.39 7.04 22.67
CA GLY A 48 -4.55 6.17 22.54
C GLY A 48 -4.30 4.96 21.63
N ARG A 49 -5.11 3.93 21.80
CA ARG A 49 -5.15 2.79 20.88
C ARG A 49 -5.58 3.27 19.49
N LYS A 50 -4.85 2.85 18.46
CA LYS A 50 -5.17 3.14 17.05
C LYS A 50 -6.38 2.34 16.54
N GLY A 51 -6.79 1.29 17.25
CA GLY A 51 -7.99 0.50 16.93
C GLY A 51 -9.26 1.17 17.43
N GLU A 52 -10.29 1.18 16.59
CA GLU A 52 -11.61 1.76 16.88
C GLU A 52 -12.59 0.75 17.52
N ALA A 53 -12.11 -0.03 18.50
CA ALA A 53 -12.96 -0.97 19.24
C ALA A 53 -13.87 -0.18 20.21
N VAL A 54 -15.15 -0.53 20.26
CA VAL A 54 -16.12 -0.08 21.28
C VAL A 54 -16.49 -1.32 22.10
N ASP A 55 -16.67 -1.15 23.42
CA ASP A 55 -17.24 -2.20 24.25
C ASP A 55 -18.70 -2.47 23.81
N PRO A 56 -19.04 -3.70 23.39
CA PRO A 56 -20.42 -4.06 23.03
C PRO A 56 -21.44 -3.70 24.12
N GLY A 57 -21.08 -3.80 25.39
CA GLY A 57 -21.96 -3.48 26.52
C GLY A 57 -22.29 -1.99 26.69
N GLN A 58 -21.49 -1.08 26.10
CA GLN A 58 -21.80 0.36 26.07
C GLN A 58 -22.77 0.72 24.94
N LEU A 59 -22.77 -0.04 23.84
CA LEU A 59 -23.69 0.17 22.71
C LEU A 59 -25.12 -0.25 23.07
N THR A 60 -25.26 -1.32 23.86
CA THR A 60 -26.56 -1.87 24.30
C THR A 60 -27.33 -0.95 25.25
N LEU A 61 -26.64 -0.06 25.98
CA LEU A 61 -27.27 0.86 26.93
C LEU A 61 -28.23 1.87 26.27
N PHE A 62 -27.99 2.17 24.99
CA PHE A 62 -28.76 3.14 24.20
C PHE A 62 -29.48 2.50 23.00
N ALA A 63 -29.36 1.18 22.80
CA ALA A 63 -30.03 0.41 21.76
C ALA A 63 -30.17 -1.07 22.18
N PRO A 64 -31.30 -1.48 22.82
CA PRO A 64 -31.41 -2.77 23.51
C PRO A 64 -31.47 -4.04 22.61
N ASP A 65 -31.65 -3.91 21.29
CA ASP A 65 -31.80 -5.07 20.39
C ASP A 65 -30.54 -5.41 19.57
N ALA A 66 -29.32 -5.30 20.11
CA ALA A 66 -28.10 -5.62 19.36
C ALA A 66 -27.00 -6.26 20.24
N VAL A 67 -26.76 -7.56 20.07
CA VAL A 67 -25.62 -8.34 20.60
C VAL A 67 -25.23 -9.32 19.47
N GLU A 68 -23.98 -9.69 19.15
CA GLU A 68 -22.77 -10.00 19.92
C GLU A 68 -21.50 -9.82 19.05
N VAL A 69 -20.33 -9.46 19.62
CA VAL A 69 -19.02 -9.63 18.92
C VAL A 69 -17.88 -9.98 19.89
N ALA A 70 -17.04 -10.93 19.48
CA ALA A 70 -15.93 -11.56 20.20
C ALA A 70 -14.59 -10.79 20.22
N GLU A 71 -13.75 -11.09 21.22
CA GLU A 71 -12.44 -10.49 21.51
C GLU A 71 -11.25 -11.09 20.73
N ALA A 72 -10.20 -10.29 20.50
CA ALA A 72 -8.86 -10.76 20.09
C ALA A 72 -7.72 -9.99 20.80
N ALA A 73 -6.68 -10.75 21.17
CA ALA A 73 -5.54 -10.35 22.02
C ALA A 73 -4.37 -9.64 21.27
N PRO A 74 -3.45 -8.94 21.98
CA PRO A 74 -2.47 -8.04 21.37
C PRO A 74 -1.08 -8.67 21.11
N GLY A 75 -0.38 -8.18 20.08
CA GLY A 75 0.98 -8.60 19.68
C GLY A 75 2.13 -7.74 20.27
N PRO A 76 3.40 -8.23 20.17
CA PRO A 76 4.56 -7.67 20.88
C PRO A 76 5.35 -6.57 20.13
N PRO A 77 6.24 -5.81 20.81
CA PRO A 77 6.91 -4.62 20.27
C PRO A 77 8.23 -4.90 19.49
N PRO A 78 8.75 -3.90 18.73
CA PRO A 78 9.81 -4.11 17.74
C PRO A 78 11.25 -3.92 18.25
N ALA A 79 12.19 -4.63 17.61
CA ALA A 79 13.63 -4.61 17.88
C ALA A 79 14.43 -3.66 16.96
N THR A 80 15.59 -3.22 17.46
CA THR A 80 16.52 -2.21 16.93
C THR A 80 17.42 -2.70 15.77
N PRO A 81 17.96 -1.79 14.92
CA PRO A 81 18.75 -2.15 13.75
C PRO A 81 20.28 -2.14 13.99
N PRO A 82 21.07 -3.01 13.32
CA PRO A 82 22.53 -3.01 13.40
C PRO A 82 23.20 -2.15 12.30
N GLU A 83 24.45 -1.75 12.58
CA GLU A 83 25.33 -0.88 11.78
C GLU A 83 25.97 -1.56 10.55
N LYS A 84 26.39 -0.73 9.58
CA LYS A 84 26.89 -1.14 8.25
C LYS A 84 28.41 -1.33 8.23
N ALA A 85 28.85 -2.41 7.60
CA ALA A 85 30.26 -2.66 7.26
C ALA A 85 30.64 -2.12 5.85
N PRO A 86 31.92 -1.82 5.58
CA PRO A 86 32.37 -1.16 4.34
C PRO A 86 32.45 -2.08 3.11
N GLY A 87 32.37 -1.46 1.94
CA GLY A 87 32.13 -2.07 0.63
C GLY A 87 33.27 -2.94 0.06
N ARG A 88 32.87 -3.95 -0.71
CA ARG A 88 33.72 -4.91 -1.43
C ARG A 88 33.59 -4.72 -2.96
N PRO A 89 34.61 -5.13 -3.73
CA PRO A 89 34.89 -4.64 -5.08
C PRO A 89 33.91 -5.09 -6.18
N ALA A 90 33.93 -4.33 -7.27
CA ALA A 90 33.03 -4.40 -8.42
C ALA A 90 33.30 -5.62 -9.32
N GLY A 91 32.49 -6.67 -9.14
CA GLY A 91 32.37 -7.80 -10.04
C GLY A 91 31.15 -8.63 -9.65
N ARG A 92 30.44 -9.24 -10.62
CA ARG A 92 29.35 -10.17 -10.30
C ARG A 92 29.97 -11.38 -9.58
N LYS A 93 29.68 -11.53 -8.28
CA LYS A 93 30.12 -12.68 -7.52
C LYS A 93 29.51 -13.96 -8.12
N PRO A 94 30.29 -15.03 -8.26
CA PRO A 94 29.75 -16.31 -8.71
C PRO A 94 28.70 -16.80 -7.69
N LEU A 95 27.64 -17.43 -8.20
CA LEU A 95 26.63 -18.04 -7.34
C LEU A 95 27.26 -19.18 -6.51
N PRO A 96 26.81 -19.41 -5.26
CA PRO A 96 27.38 -20.45 -4.41
C PRO A 96 27.36 -21.83 -5.06
N ARG A 97 28.42 -22.61 -4.86
CA ARG A 97 28.49 -23.99 -5.35
C ARG A 97 27.53 -24.94 -4.62
N SER A 98 27.19 -24.62 -3.37
CA SER A 98 26.30 -25.39 -2.51
C SER A 98 24.83 -25.39 -2.96
N LEU A 99 24.40 -24.43 -3.77
CA LEU A 99 23.02 -24.38 -4.26
C LEU A 99 22.77 -25.49 -5.30
N PRO A 100 21.59 -26.15 -5.25
CA PRO A 100 21.21 -27.14 -6.25
C PRO A 100 21.11 -26.51 -7.64
N ARG A 101 21.64 -27.20 -8.65
CA ARG A 101 21.61 -26.76 -10.05
C ARG A 101 20.58 -27.56 -10.84
N ARG A 102 19.66 -26.86 -11.52
CA ARG A 102 18.69 -27.46 -12.44
C ARG A 102 19.01 -27.06 -13.87
N ARG A 103 19.41 -28.02 -14.69
CA ARG A 103 19.70 -27.79 -16.11
C ARG A 103 18.41 -27.81 -16.92
N VAL A 104 18.18 -26.77 -17.71
CA VAL A 104 17.03 -26.66 -18.63
C VAL A 104 17.59 -26.46 -20.04
N VAL A 105 17.38 -27.44 -20.90
CA VAL A 105 17.88 -27.42 -22.28
C VAL A 105 16.80 -26.85 -23.20
N HIS A 106 17.15 -25.75 -23.87
CA HIS A 106 16.33 -25.14 -24.91
C HIS A 106 16.88 -25.58 -26.25
N ASP A 107 16.28 -26.63 -26.79
CA ASP A 107 16.74 -27.25 -28.03
C ASP A 107 16.11 -26.59 -29.27
N VAL A 108 16.77 -26.75 -30.41
CA VAL A 108 16.26 -26.29 -31.70
C VAL A 108 15.13 -27.22 -32.14
N ALA A 109 14.03 -26.64 -32.63
CA ALA A 109 12.90 -27.39 -33.15
C ALA A 109 13.37 -28.39 -34.24
N PRO A 110 12.82 -29.61 -34.32
CA PRO A 110 13.28 -30.65 -35.24
C PRO A 110 13.36 -30.17 -36.70
N GLU A 111 12.41 -29.34 -37.12
CA GLU A 111 12.32 -28.75 -38.47
C GLU A 111 13.54 -27.90 -38.84
N HIS A 112 14.17 -27.27 -37.85
CA HIS A 112 15.36 -26.45 -38.03
C HIS A 112 16.66 -27.22 -37.80
N ARG A 113 16.62 -28.55 -37.62
CA ARG A 113 17.82 -29.39 -37.51
C ARG A 113 18.40 -29.77 -38.87
N ALA A 114 17.59 -29.80 -39.92
CA ALA A 114 18.07 -30.03 -41.28
C ALA A 114 18.81 -28.79 -41.81
N CYS A 115 19.91 -29.03 -42.54
CA CYS A 115 20.61 -27.98 -43.26
C CYS A 115 19.78 -27.52 -44.47
N PRO A 116 19.54 -26.21 -44.67
CA PRO A 116 18.76 -25.70 -45.79
C PRO A 116 19.45 -25.90 -47.14
N GLU A 117 20.77 -26.13 -47.16
CA GLU A 117 21.56 -26.22 -48.38
C GLU A 117 21.75 -27.67 -48.86
N CYS A 118 22.07 -28.60 -47.95
CA CYS A 118 22.36 -29.99 -48.31
C CYS A 118 21.39 -31.01 -47.72
N GLY A 119 20.38 -30.59 -46.94
CA GLY A 119 19.42 -31.47 -46.28
C GLY A 119 19.98 -32.35 -45.17
N ALA A 120 21.31 -32.37 -44.97
CA ALA A 120 21.94 -33.14 -43.90
C ALA A 120 21.55 -32.63 -42.51
N GLU A 121 21.46 -33.54 -41.53
CA GLU A 121 21.19 -33.18 -40.15
C GLU A 121 22.39 -32.43 -39.54
N ARG A 122 22.13 -31.25 -38.98
CA ARG A 122 23.14 -30.44 -38.30
C ARG A 122 23.58 -31.14 -37.01
N GLN A 123 24.89 -31.14 -36.74
CA GLN A 123 25.44 -31.76 -35.55
C GLN A 123 25.70 -30.72 -34.45
N ARG A 124 25.57 -31.14 -33.19
CA ARG A 124 25.87 -30.29 -32.03
C ARG A 124 27.38 -30.00 -31.97
N ILE A 125 27.74 -28.72 -32.03
CA ILE A 125 29.13 -28.24 -32.00
C ILE A 125 29.53 -27.59 -30.67
N GLY A 126 28.56 -27.26 -29.82
CA GLY A 126 28.81 -26.61 -28.54
C GLY A 126 27.51 -26.24 -27.84
N GLU A 127 27.62 -25.48 -26.76
CA GLU A 127 26.47 -24.96 -26.02
C GLU A 127 26.74 -23.56 -25.46
N GLU A 128 25.69 -22.76 -25.38
CA GLU A 128 25.67 -21.54 -24.57
C GLU A 128 24.92 -21.83 -23.28
N SER A 129 25.57 -21.62 -22.14
CA SER A 129 24.94 -21.75 -20.82
C SER A 129 24.77 -20.39 -20.16
N ARG A 130 23.63 -20.23 -19.47
CA ARG A 130 23.33 -19.04 -18.67
C ARG A 130 22.74 -19.47 -17.34
N GLN A 131 23.24 -18.89 -16.26
CA GLN A 131 22.76 -19.19 -14.91
C GLN A 131 21.80 -18.10 -14.43
N GLN A 132 20.69 -18.52 -13.83
CA GLN A 132 19.75 -17.66 -13.10
C GLN A 132 19.53 -18.20 -11.70
N LEU A 133 19.33 -17.31 -10.75
CA LEU A 133 18.93 -17.68 -9.40
C LEU A 133 17.41 -17.68 -9.31
N GLU A 134 16.83 -18.84 -9.01
CA GLU A 134 15.39 -19.03 -8.94
C GLU A 134 14.95 -19.38 -7.52
N TYR A 135 13.78 -18.89 -7.13
CA TYR A 135 13.13 -19.24 -5.88
C TYR A 135 12.05 -20.28 -6.14
N VAL A 136 12.21 -21.44 -5.54
CA VAL A 136 11.18 -22.47 -5.39
C VAL A 136 10.75 -22.39 -3.93
N PRO A 137 9.46 -22.52 -3.56
CA PRO A 137 9.02 -22.33 -2.17
C PRO A 137 9.98 -22.94 -1.14
N ALA A 138 10.49 -22.08 -0.24
CA ALA A 138 11.49 -22.39 0.79
C ALA A 138 12.90 -22.85 0.31
N SER A 139 13.26 -22.68 -0.97
CA SER A 139 14.55 -23.09 -1.51
C SER A 139 15.04 -22.20 -2.66
N LEU A 140 16.35 -21.96 -2.70
CA LEU A 140 17.02 -21.27 -3.80
C LEU A 140 17.72 -22.28 -4.68
N VAL A 141 17.48 -22.19 -5.99
CA VAL A 141 18.07 -23.09 -6.98
C VAL A 141 18.74 -22.28 -8.08
N VAL A 142 19.84 -22.78 -8.63
CA VAL A 142 20.47 -22.18 -9.80
C VAL A 142 19.92 -22.90 -11.03
N VAL A 143 19.17 -22.18 -11.86
CA VAL A 143 18.69 -22.70 -13.14
C VAL A 143 19.74 -22.41 -14.21
N GLU A 144 20.26 -23.47 -14.83
CA GLU A 144 21.23 -23.39 -15.92
C GLU A 144 20.48 -23.58 -17.25
N HIS A 145 20.21 -22.49 -17.94
CA HIS A 145 19.62 -22.49 -19.27
C HIS A 145 20.70 -22.80 -20.31
N ILE A 146 20.55 -23.93 -21.00
CA ILE A 146 21.51 -24.44 -21.97
C ILE A 146 20.89 -24.37 -23.35
N ARG A 147 21.59 -23.74 -24.27
CA ARG A 147 21.20 -23.62 -25.68
C ARG A 147 22.25 -24.31 -26.54
N PRO A 148 22.01 -25.54 -27.00
CA PRO A 148 22.91 -26.23 -27.89
C PRO A 148 23.07 -25.47 -29.21
N LYS A 149 24.29 -25.43 -29.73
CA LYS A 149 24.61 -24.91 -31.07
C LYS A 149 24.74 -26.06 -32.03
N TYR A 150 24.05 -25.99 -33.15
CA TYR A 150 24.13 -26.97 -34.23
C TYR A 150 24.75 -26.35 -35.47
N ALA A 151 25.57 -27.09 -36.19
CA ALA A 151 26.13 -26.66 -37.48
C ALA A 151 26.16 -27.82 -38.47
N CYS A 152 26.10 -27.50 -39.77
CA CYS A 152 26.26 -28.50 -40.81
C CYS A 152 27.74 -28.82 -41.00
N ARG A 153 28.14 -30.09 -40.84
CA ARG A 153 29.53 -30.52 -41.09
C ARG A 153 29.88 -30.52 -42.57
N SER A 154 28.93 -30.92 -43.44
CA SER A 154 29.17 -31.05 -44.88
C SER A 154 29.41 -29.70 -45.56
N CYS A 155 28.68 -28.65 -45.15
CA CYS A 155 28.83 -27.31 -45.71
C CYS A 155 29.80 -26.42 -44.93
N ALA A 156 30.31 -26.88 -43.77
CA ALA A 156 31.08 -26.08 -42.82
C ALA A 156 30.43 -24.71 -42.48
N ALA A 157 29.11 -24.62 -42.56
CA ALA A 157 28.32 -23.39 -42.47
C ALA A 157 26.96 -23.65 -41.79
N HIS A 158 26.13 -22.62 -41.67
CA HIS A 158 24.76 -22.71 -41.17
C HIS A 158 24.62 -23.10 -39.68
N VAL A 159 25.18 -22.27 -38.79
CA VAL A 159 25.01 -22.43 -37.33
C VAL A 159 23.60 -22.01 -36.92
N VAL A 160 22.90 -22.87 -36.19
CA VAL A 160 21.58 -22.58 -35.61
C VAL A 160 21.63 -22.80 -34.09
N VAL A 161 20.96 -21.91 -33.37
CA VAL A 161 20.81 -21.93 -31.91
C VAL A 161 19.37 -21.59 -31.60
N ALA A 162 18.80 -22.21 -30.56
CA ALA A 162 17.46 -21.87 -30.12
C ALA A 162 17.39 -20.37 -29.72
N PRO A 163 16.30 -19.66 -30.07
CA PRO A 163 16.14 -18.28 -29.66
C PRO A 163 16.16 -18.15 -28.14
N ARG A 164 16.63 -17.01 -27.65
CA ARG A 164 16.57 -16.73 -26.21
C ARG A 164 15.12 -16.46 -25.83
N LEU A 165 14.64 -17.14 -24.78
CA LEU A 165 13.34 -16.84 -24.20
C LEU A 165 13.36 -15.41 -23.62
N PRO A 166 12.25 -14.66 -23.74
CA PRO A 166 12.14 -13.36 -23.10
C PRO A 166 12.25 -13.54 -21.59
N GLU A 167 13.09 -12.72 -20.97
CA GLU A 167 13.29 -12.69 -19.53
C GLU A 167 12.73 -11.38 -18.99
N PRO A 168 12.14 -11.35 -17.78
CA PRO A 168 11.63 -10.11 -17.20
C PRO A 168 12.70 -9.00 -17.15
N ILE A 169 13.89 -9.35 -16.69
CA ILE A 169 15.04 -8.44 -16.64
C ILE A 169 16.11 -8.97 -17.59
N GLU A 170 16.43 -8.21 -18.64
CA GLU A 170 17.40 -8.65 -19.62
C GLU A 170 18.77 -8.91 -19.00
N ARG A 171 19.28 -10.14 -19.15
CA ARG A 171 20.58 -10.56 -18.61
C ARG A 171 20.66 -10.41 -17.09
N GLY A 172 19.50 -10.32 -16.41
CA GLY A 172 19.36 -10.22 -14.97
C GLY A 172 19.66 -11.54 -14.26
N LEU A 173 20.28 -11.45 -13.09
CA LEU A 173 20.51 -12.61 -12.23
C LEU A 173 19.21 -13.37 -11.84
N PRO A 174 18.09 -12.69 -11.53
CA PRO A 174 16.95 -13.39 -10.94
C PRO A 174 16.11 -14.12 -12.00
N GLY A 175 15.58 -15.27 -11.60
CA GLY A 175 14.47 -15.94 -12.25
C GLY A 175 13.13 -15.31 -11.86
N THR A 176 12.07 -15.78 -12.52
CA THR A 176 10.70 -15.26 -12.34
C THR A 176 10.14 -15.48 -10.94
N GLY A 177 10.40 -16.65 -10.34
CA GLY A 177 9.94 -16.97 -8.99
C GLY A 177 10.67 -16.17 -7.91
N LEU A 178 11.96 -15.88 -8.11
CA LEU A 178 12.72 -15.00 -7.20
C LEU A 178 12.16 -13.58 -7.24
N LEU A 179 11.89 -13.03 -8.43
CA LEU A 179 11.24 -11.72 -8.56
C LEU A 179 9.88 -11.70 -7.88
N ALA A 180 9.03 -12.71 -8.13
CA ALA A 180 7.72 -12.83 -7.50
C ALA A 180 7.82 -12.90 -5.96
N HIS A 181 8.78 -13.67 -5.44
CA HIS A 181 9.00 -13.79 -4.00
C HIS A 181 9.43 -12.45 -3.38
N VAL A 182 10.38 -11.73 -4.01
CA VAL A 182 10.83 -10.42 -3.51
C VAL A 182 9.70 -9.38 -3.53
N ILE A 183 8.92 -9.32 -4.61
CA ILE A 183 7.77 -8.40 -4.74
C ILE A 183 6.74 -8.70 -3.64
N THR A 184 6.31 -9.96 -3.53
CA THR A 184 5.27 -10.37 -2.56
C THR A 184 5.74 -10.11 -1.14
N SER A 185 6.97 -10.53 -0.81
CA SER A 185 7.55 -10.32 0.51
C SER A 185 7.63 -8.83 0.86
N LYS A 186 8.04 -7.99 -0.09
CA LYS A 186 8.19 -6.55 0.14
C LYS A 186 6.86 -5.85 0.36
N PHE A 187 5.89 -6.10 -0.52
CA PHE A 187 4.67 -5.31 -0.59
C PHE A 187 3.49 -5.93 0.13
N ALA A 188 3.31 -7.25 0.06
CA ALA A 188 2.23 -7.96 0.76
C ALA A 188 2.61 -8.27 2.21
N ASP A 189 3.82 -8.78 2.44
CA ASP A 189 4.27 -9.20 3.79
C ASP A 189 5.00 -8.08 4.56
N HIS A 190 5.04 -6.87 3.99
CA HIS A 190 5.70 -5.69 4.58
C HIS A 190 7.16 -5.94 5.00
N LEU A 191 7.90 -6.76 4.24
CA LEU A 191 9.27 -7.12 4.55
C LEU A 191 10.27 -6.15 3.87
N PRO A 192 10.98 -5.29 4.63
CA PRO A 192 11.92 -4.37 4.02
C PRO A 192 13.06 -5.13 3.31
N LEU A 193 13.54 -4.58 2.18
CA LEU A 193 14.57 -5.23 1.36
C LEU A 193 15.87 -5.54 2.12
N TYR A 194 16.23 -4.75 3.14
CA TYR A 194 17.41 -5.05 3.97
C TYR A 194 17.21 -6.33 4.82
N ARG A 195 15.97 -6.66 5.19
CA ARG A 195 15.66 -7.87 5.95
C ARG A 195 15.70 -9.09 5.01
N LEU A 196 15.21 -8.93 3.78
CA LEU A 196 15.36 -9.92 2.70
C LEU A 196 16.83 -10.20 2.38
N GLU A 197 17.65 -9.16 2.28
CA GLU A 197 19.11 -9.28 2.13
C GLU A 197 19.71 -10.18 3.22
N GLY A 198 19.32 -9.97 4.49
CA GLY A 198 19.73 -10.83 5.60
C GLY A 198 19.15 -12.27 5.54
N ILE A 199 17.92 -12.44 5.05
CA ILE A 199 17.31 -13.76 4.85
C ILE A 199 18.09 -14.55 3.80
N PHE A 200 18.32 -13.97 2.63
CA PHE A 200 19.10 -14.60 1.57
C PHE A 200 20.54 -14.89 2.00
N GLY A 201 21.14 -14.00 2.80
CA GLY A 201 22.46 -14.23 3.40
C GLY A 201 22.52 -15.49 4.26
N ARG A 202 21.46 -15.82 5.01
CA ARG A 202 21.37 -17.09 5.77
C ARG A 202 21.27 -18.32 4.87
N HIS A 203 20.77 -18.16 3.65
CA HIS A 203 20.81 -19.20 2.61
C HIS A 203 22.13 -19.21 1.82
N GLY A 204 23.13 -18.43 2.24
CA GLY A 204 24.43 -18.34 1.60
C GLY A 204 24.42 -17.50 0.32
N VAL A 205 23.35 -16.76 0.03
CA VAL A 205 23.23 -15.92 -1.17
C VAL A 205 23.31 -14.45 -0.78
N GLU A 206 24.37 -13.79 -1.24
CA GLU A 206 24.51 -12.35 -1.10
C GLU A 206 23.72 -11.63 -2.19
N LEU A 207 22.55 -11.10 -1.84
CA LEU A 207 21.73 -10.25 -2.71
C LEU A 207 21.69 -8.82 -2.15
N PRO A 208 22.45 -7.88 -2.75
CA PRO A 208 22.47 -6.50 -2.29
C PRO A 208 21.09 -5.85 -2.38
N ARG A 209 20.76 -5.04 -1.38
CA ARG A 209 19.52 -4.25 -1.37
C ARG A 209 19.34 -3.36 -2.61
N SER A 210 20.41 -2.72 -3.08
CA SER A 210 20.35 -1.86 -4.28
C SER A 210 19.89 -2.66 -5.50
N THR A 211 20.46 -3.84 -5.69
CA THR A 211 20.08 -4.75 -6.77
C THR A 211 18.61 -5.15 -6.68
N MET A 212 18.11 -5.47 -5.48
CA MET A 212 16.69 -5.75 -5.31
C MET A 212 15.81 -4.51 -5.55
N CYS A 213 16.25 -3.30 -5.21
CA CYS A 213 15.52 -2.07 -5.54
C CYS A 213 15.41 -1.89 -7.07
N ASP A 214 16.50 -2.09 -7.80
CA ASP A 214 16.52 -1.99 -9.26
C ASP A 214 15.55 -3.02 -9.88
N TRP A 215 15.56 -4.26 -9.38
CA TRP A 215 14.61 -5.28 -9.83
C TRP A 215 13.15 -4.88 -9.61
N MET A 216 12.84 -4.22 -8.49
CA MET A 216 11.46 -3.75 -8.26
C MET A 216 11.06 -2.66 -9.24
N ALA A 217 11.99 -1.76 -9.60
CA ALA A 217 11.74 -0.73 -10.60
C ALA A 217 11.52 -1.34 -12.00
N ASP A 218 12.37 -2.28 -12.40
CA ASP A 218 12.22 -3.00 -13.67
C ASP A 218 10.89 -3.74 -13.73
N CYS A 219 10.52 -4.46 -12.65
CA CYS A 219 9.25 -5.18 -12.57
C CYS A 219 8.05 -4.22 -12.58
N ALA A 220 8.16 -3.04 -11.97
CA ALA A 220 7.10 -2.03 -12.02
C ALA A 220 6.84 -1.58 -13.47
N GLY A 221 7.90 -1.41 -14.29
CA GLY A 221 7.77 -1.11 -15.71
C GLY A 221 7.05 -2.23 -16.49
N LEU A 222 7.38 -3.50 -16.21
CA LEU A 222 6.72 -4.65 -16.85
C LEU A 222 5.24 -4.78 -16.46
N LEU A 223 4.89 -4.41 -15.23
CA LEU A 223 3.52 -4.50 -14.69
C LEU A 223 2.67 -3.26 -15.03
N GLU A 224 3.27 -2.19 -15.53
CA GLU A 224 2.57 -0.95 -15.86
C GLU A 224 1.37 -1.15 -16.81
N PRO A 225 1.43 -1.95 -17.89
CA PRO A 225 0.27 -2.19 -18.75
C PRO A 225 -0.93 -2.79 -17.99
N ILE A 226 -0.68 -3.63 -16.99
CA ILE A 226 -1.71 -4.22 -16.12
C ILE A 226 -2.30 -3.14 -15.23
N ALA A 227 -1.46 -2.34 -14.56
CA ALA A 227 -1.92 -1.23 -13.73
C ALA A 227 -2.77 -0.22 -14.52
N ARG A 228 -2.37 0.12 -15.75
CA ARG A 228 -3.14 0.98 -16.66
C ARG A 228 -4.46 0.33 -17.08
N ALA A 229 -4.49 -0.99 -17.29
CA ALA A 229 -5.73 -1.71 -17.59
C ALA A 229 -6.68 -1.71 -16.40
N MET A 230 -6.18 -1.94 -15.18
CA MET A 230 -6.95 -1.82 -13.94
C MET A 230 -7.52 -0.40 -13.78
N ALA A 231 -6.72 0.64 -14.02
CA ALA A 231 -7.19 2.03 -13.96
C ALA A 231 -8.36 2.30 -14.93
N ARG A 232 -8.26 1.82 -16.18
CA ARG A 232 -9.37 1.91 -17.14
C ARG A 232 -10.63 1.19 -16.66
N ARG A 233 -10.48 0.03 -16.00
CA ARG A 233 -11.61 -0.72 -15.43
C ARG A 233 -12.25 0.03 -14.27
N VAL A 234 -11.45 0.59 -13.35
CA VAL A 234 -11.95 1.42 -12.25
C VAL A 234 -12.76 2.61 -12.78
N LEU A 235 -12.28 3.31 -13.81
CA LEU A 235 -13.00 4.43 -14.44
C LEU A 235 -14.30 4.01 -15.16
N GLY A 236 -14.51 2.72 -15.40
CA GLY A 236 -15.76 2.17 -15.93
C GLY A 236 -16.77 1.75 -14.85
N SER A 237 -16.45 1.95 -13.58
CA SER A 237 -17.34 1.62 -12.45
C SER A 237 -18.52 2.60 -12.36
N LYS A 238 -19.66 2.14 -11.87
CA LYS A 238 -20.80 3.00 -11.51
C LYS A 238 -20.48 3.89 -10.31
N VAL A 239 -19.74 3.35 -9.35
CA VAL A 239 -19.24 4.08 -8.17
C VAL A 239 -17.73 3.90 -8.06
N VAL A 240 -17.03 5.01 -7.83
CA VAL A 240 -15.59 4.99 -7.56
C VAL A 240 -15.37 5.52 -6.15
N GLY A 241 -14.76 4.69 -5.30
CA GLY A 241 -14.28 5.12 -3.99
C GLY A 241 -12.94 5.81 -4.13
N VAL A 242 -12.74 6.93 -3.44
CA VAL A 242 -11.47 7.66 -3.40
C VAL A 242 -11.07 7.94 -1.97
N ASP A 243 -9.82 7.64 -1.65
CA ASP A 243 -9.18 7.97 -0.38
C ASP A 243 -7.72 8.36 -0.62
N ASP A 244 -7.10 9.03 0.35
CA ASP A 244 -5.71 9.45 0.24
C ASP A 244 -4.92 9.13 1.51
N THR A 245 -3.68 8.66 1.31
CA THR A 245 -2.75 8.40 2.41
C THR A 245 -1.51 9.28 2.25
N PRO A 246 -1.18 10.13 3.24
CA PRO A 246 0.07 10.89 3.22
C PRO A 246 1.25 9.94 3.41
N VAL A 247 2.26 10.09 2.55
CA VAL A 247 3.51 9.34 2.63
C VAL A 247 4.68 10.30 2.74
N THR A 248 5.54 10.07 3.74
CA THR A 248 6.78 10.82 3.88
C THR A 248 7.81 10.24 2.91
N VAL A 249 8.22 11.05 1.94
CA VAL A 249 9.21 10.67 0.93
C VAL A 249 10.47 11.51 1.09
N GLN A 250 11.61 10.93 0.73
CA GLN A 250 12.86 11.67 0.68
C GLN A 250 12.80 12.69 -0.47
N ASP A 251 13.19 13.93 -0.20
CA ASP A 251 13.30 14.92 -1.25
C ASP A 251 14.59 14.71 -2.04
N HIS A 252 14.49 14.41 -3.33
CA HIS A 252 15.65 14.22 -4.20
C HIS A 252 16.35 15.55 -4.55
N GLY A 253 15.65 16.68 -4.44
CA GLY A 253 16.18 18.02 -4.75
C GLY A 253 16.83 18.75 -3.57
N GLY A 254 16.82 18.17 -2.36
CA GLY A 254 17.34 18.80 -1.15
C GLY A 254 17.68 17.80 -0.03
N LYS A 255 18.26 18.30 1.08
CA LYS A 255 18.45 17.50 2.30
C LYS A 255 17.19 17.56 3.15
N GLY A 256 16.13 16.87 2.73
CA GLY A 256 14.82 17.00 3.39
C GLY A 256 13.87 15.82 3.20
N LYS A 257 12.72 15.94 3.85
CA LYS A 257 11.57 15.06 3.67
C LYS A 257 10.43 15.91 3.13
N LYS A 258 9.65 15.37 2.21
CA LYS A 258 8.39 15.97 1.75
C LYS A 258 7.25 15.00 1.95
N THR A 259 6.03 15.52 1.98
CA THR A 259 4.83 14.71 2.12
C THR A 259 4.20 14.55 0.75
N GLY A 260 4.38 13.37 0.14
CA GLY A 260 3.60 12.94 -1.00
C GLY A 260 2.27 12.34 -0.57
N ARG A 261 1.45 11.97 -1.55
CA ARG A 261 0.14 11.34 -1.34
C ARG A 261 0.02 10.11 -2.23
N LEU A 262 -0.48 9.02 -1.65
CA LEU A 262 -0.98 7.87 -2.40
C LEU A 262 -2.50 7.95 -2.42
N TRP A 263 -3.05 8.17 -3.60
CA TRP A 263 -4.49 8.16 -3.86
C TRP A 263 -4.93 6.75 -4.16
N ALA A 264 -5.89 6.23 -3.41
CA ALA A 264 -6.49 4.94 -3.67
C ALA A 264 -7.81 5.15 -4.42
N TYR A 265 -7.96 4.49 -5.57
CA TYR A 265 -9.20 4.43 -6.33
C TYR A 265 -9.72 3.01 -6.31
N LEU A 266 -10.93 2.85 -5.76
CA LEU A 266 -11.62 1.58 -5.63
C LEU A 266 -12.77 1.53 -6.64
N GLY A 267 -12.75 0.54 -7.53
CA GLY A 267 -13.88 0.26 -8.42
C GLY A 267 -15.03 -0.47 -7.72
N ASP A 268 -16.13 -0.64 -8.45
CA ASP A 268 -17.32 -1.32 -7.95
C ASP A 268 -17.26 -2.86 -8.10
N ARG A 269 -18.38 -3.54 -7.85
CA ARG A 269 -18.48 -5.00 -7.94
C ARG A 269 -18.16 -5.54 -9.35
N ASP A 270 -18.51 -4.79 -10.39
CA ASP A 270 -18.29 -5.20 -11.78
C ASP A 270 -16.84 -4.92 -12.24
N ASN A 271 -16.14 -4.02 -11.54
CA ASN A 271 -14.75 -3.68 -11.75
C ASN A 271 -13.97 -3.69 -10.41
N PRO A 272 -13.79 -4.86 -9.76
CA PRO A 272 -13.29 -4.97 -8.38
C PRO A 272 -11.76 -4.81 -8.30
N PHE A 273 -11.27 -3.66 -8.77
CA PHE A 273 -9.86 -3.33 -8.80
C PHE A 273 -9.56 -2.15 -7.86
N VAL A 274 -8.37 -2.19 -7.28
CA VAL A 274 -7.81 -1.08 -6.50
C VAL A 274 -6.59 -0.56 -7.24
N VAL A 275 -6.55 0.75 -7.48
CA VAL A 275 -5.44 1.42 -8.13
C VAL A 275 -4.89 2.49 -7.21
N TYR A 276 -3.57 2.52 -7.06
CA TYR A 276 -2.87 3.56 -6.33
C TYR A 276 -2.19 4.51 -7.31
N ASP A 277 -2.45 5.80 -7.18
CA ASP A 277 -1.76 6.87 -7.92
C ASP A 277 -0.97 7.74 -6.95
N TYR A 278 0.27 8.07 -7.31
CA TYR A 278 1.15 8.85 -6.44
C TYR A 278 1.28 10.29 -6.93
N THR A 279 1.10 11.25 -6.02
CA THR A 279 1.47 12.66 -6.26
C THR A 279 2.54 13.13 -5.29
N PRO A 280 3.51 13.95 -5.76
CA PRO A 280 4.59 14.45 -4.91
C PRO A 280 4.15 15.52 -3.89
N ASP A 281 2.93 16.02 -4.01
CA ASP A 281 2.32 17.04 -3.17
C ASP A 281 0.80 16.82 -3.02
N ARG A 282 0.14 17.72 -2.27
CA ARG A 282 -1.31 17.74 -2.02
C ARG A 282 -2.09 18.54 -3.08
N SER A 283 -1.58 18.65 -4.31
CA SER A 283 -2.34 19.31 -5.38
C SER A 283 -3.65 18.58 -5.66
N ARG A 284 -4.70 19.35 -5.95
CA ARG A 284 -6.01 18.82 -6.39
C ARG A 284 -5.90 18.09 -7.72
N ASP A 285 -4.82 18.37 -8.45
CA ASP A 285 -4.53 17.85 -9.77
C ASP A 285 -4.42 16.31 -9.80
N GLY A 286 -4.10 15.64 -8.69
CA GLY A 286 -4.02 14.17 -8.65
C GLY A 286 -5.37 13.51 -9.01
N PRO A 287 -6.40 13.65 -8.14
CA PRO A 287 -7.74 13.18 -8.42
C PRO A 287 -8.35 13.72 -9.69
N GLU A 288 -8.14 15.01 -10.00
CA GLU A 288 -8.69 15.61 -11.20
C GLU A 288 -8.14 14.98 -12.48
N ARG A 289 -6.82 14.69 -12.54
CA ARG A 289 -6.18 14.02 -13.68
C ARG A 289 -6.64 12.57 -13.80
N PHE A 290 -6.62 11.81 -12.70
CA PHE A 290 -7.01 10.40 -12.74
C PHE A 290 -8.48 10.24 -13.17
N LEU A 291 -9.37 11.05 -12.61
CA LEU A 291 -10.81 11.02 -12.87
C LEU A 291 -11.22 11.85 -14.09
N ALA A 292 -10.28 12.34 -14.91
CA ALA A 292 -10.61 13.12 -16.11
C ALA A 292 -11.51 12.34 -17.09
N GLY A 293 -11.30 11.02 -17.19
CA GLY A 293 -12.11 10.12 -18.02
C GLY A 293 -13.44 9.69 -17.39
N TYR A 294 -13.64 9.91 -16.09
CA TYR A 294 -14.86 9.54 -15.37
C TYR A 294 -15.89 10.68 -15.47
N ARG A 295 -16.84 10.52 -16.39
CA ARG A 295 -17.78 11.59 -16.78
C ARG A 295 -19.13 11.54 -16.09
N ALA A 296 -19.58 10.35 -15.70
CA ALA A 296 -20.87 10.14 -15.07
C ALA A 296 -20.80 8.99 -14.09
N GLY A 297 -21.34 9.17 -12.89
CA GLY A 297 -21.37 8.16 -11.85
C GLY A 297 -21.29 8.76 -10.45
N TYR A 298 -21.08 7.89 -9.48
CA TYR A 298 -21.01 8.22 -8.06
C TYR A 298 -19.55 8.27 -7.62
N LEU A 299 -19.18 9.29 -6.86
CA LEU A 299 -17.85 9.43 -6.27
C LEU A 299 -18.00 9.33 -4.74
N GLN A 300 -17.50 8.25 -4.16
CA GLN A 300 -17.52 8.07 -2.71
C GLN A 300 -16.22 8.58 -2.09
N SER A 301 -16.30 9.59 -1.23
CA SER A 301 -15.12 10.21 -0.63
C SER A 301 -15.39 10.80 0.78
N ASP A 302 -14.35 11.32 1.42
CA ASP A 302 -14.34 11.87 2.79
C ASP A 302 -14.75 13.34 2.88
N ALA A 303 -15.73 13.78 2.07
CA ALA A 303 -16.23 15.16 2.02
C ALA A 303 -15.12 16.24 1.89
N TYR A 304 -13.95 15.86 1.39
CA TYR A 304 -12.82 16.75 1.24
C TYR A 304 -13.06 17.73 0.08
N ALA A 305 -12.89 19.03 0.34
CA ALA A 305 -13.15 20.11 -0.62
C ALA A 305 -12.33 20.04 -1.93
N ALA A 306 -11.31 19.17 -2.03
CA ALA A 306 -10.64 18.92 -3.31
C ALA A 306 -11.55 18.26 -4.35
N TYR A 307 -12.64 17.61 -3.92
CA TYR A 307 -13.59 16.96 -4.82
C TYR A 307 -14.68 17.90 -5.33
N ASP A 308 -14.80 19.13 -4.81
CA ASP A 308 -15.87 20.08 -5.19
C ASP A 308 -15.88 20.36 -6.70
N GLY A 309 -14.69 20.48 -7.32
CA GLY A 309 -14.56 20.65 -8.78
C GLY A 309 -15.05 19.44 -9.58
N LEU A 310 -14.92 18.24 -9.02
CA LEU A 310 -15.41 17.00 -9.63
C LEU A 310 -16.93 16.88 -9.51
N HIS A 311 -17.52 17.37 -8.42
CA HIS A 311 -18.97 17.47 -8.27
C HIS A 311 -19.58 18.53 -9.18
N ALA A 312 -18.92 19.68 -9.34
CA ALA A 312 -19.31 20.72 -10.29
C ALA A 312 -19.30 20.22 -11.75
N ARG A 313 -18.48 19.20 -12.08
CA ARG A 313 -18.47 18.50 -13.37
C ARG A 313 -19.64 17.53 -13.58
N GLY A 314 -20.48 17.30 -12.56
CA GLY A 314 -21.66 16.43 -12.65
C GLY A 314 -21.50 15.04 -11.99
N LEU A 315 -20.41 14.78 -11.26
CA LEU A 315 -20.28 13.54 -10.47
C LEU A 315 -21.09 13.62 -9.18
N VAL A 316 -21.91 12.60 -8.91
CA VAL A 316 -22.77 12.56 -7.73
C VAL A 316 -21.91 12.27 -6.49
N ALA A 317 -21.93 13.20 -5.53
CA ALA A 317 -21.24 13.03 -4.26
C ALA A 317 -21.89 11.93 -3.41
N VAL A 318 -21.08 11.00 -2.91
CA VAL A 318 -21.50 9.98 -1.93
C VAL A 318 -20.58 10.07 -0.72
N GLY A 319 -21.16 10.30 0.46
CA GLY A 319 -20.38 10.37 1.70
C GLY A 319 -19.81 9.01 2.09
N CYS A 320 -18.54 8.99 2.50
CA CYS A 320 -17.93 7.79 3.05
C CYS A 320 -18.40 7.53 4.50
N TRP A 321 -19.16 6.44 4.70
CA TRP A 321 -19.62 6.01 6.02
C TRP A 321 -18.50 5.67 6.99
N ALA A 322 -17.36 5.15 6.53
CA ALA A 322 -16.21 4.88 7.41
C ALA A 322 -15.69 6.17 8.05
N HIS A 323 -15.61 7.25 7.26
CA HIS A 323 -15.21 8.58 7.73
C HIS A 323 -16.26 9.21 8.65
N ALA A 324 -17.55 9.10 8.31
CA ALA A 324 -18.64 9.58 9.16
C ALA A 324 -18.67 8.82 10.52
N ARG A 325 -18.56 7.49 10.49
CA ARG A 325 -18.53 6.63 11.68
C ARG A 325 -17.41 7.02 12.63
N ARG A 326 -16.21 7.31 12.11
CA ARG A 326 -15.07 7.75 12.94
C ARG A 326 -15.42 8.99 13.77
N LYS A 327 -16.18 9.94 13.22
CA LYS A 327 -16.62 11.14 13.94
C LYS A 327 -17.61 10.84 15.07
N PHE A 328 -18.56 9.95 14.83
CA PHE A 328 -19.41 9.46 15.93
C PHE A 328 -18.57 8.76 17.00
N TYR A 329 -17.61 7.92 16.61
CA TYR A 329 -16.72 7.23 17.54
C TYR A 329 -15.81 8.18 18.34
N GLU A 330 -15.38 9.29 17.75
CA GLU A 330 -14.66 10.37 18.46
C GLU A 330 -15.56 11.11 19.47
N ALA A 331 -16.86 11.23 19.19
CA ALA A 331 -17.82 11.95 20.03
C ALA A 331 -18.35 11.17 21.24
N ARG A 332 -17.96 9.90 21.44
CA ARG A 332 -18.46 9.03 22.53
C ARG A 332 -18.29 9.59 23.93
N THR A 333 -17.30 10.45 24.17
CA THR A 333 -17.07 11.08 25.47
C THR A 333 -17.83 12.40 25.64
N SER A 334 -18.05 13.14 24.54
CA SER A 334 -18.68 14.46 24.56
C SER A 334 -20.20 14.42 24.39
N ASP A 335 -20.73 13.45 23.64
CA ASP A 335 -22.16 13.24 23.41
C ASP A 335 -22.44 11.72 23.36
N PRO A 336 -22.37 11.02 24.52
CA PRO A 336 -22.42 9.58 24.55
C PRO A 336 -23.72 9.02 23.98
N GLU A 337 -24.87 9.58 24.33
CA GLU A 337 -26.18 9.05 23.92
C GLU A 337 -26.33 9.01 22.39
N ARG A 338 -26.12 10.14 21.70
CA ARG A 338 -26.28 10.20 20.24
C ARG A 338 -25.16 9.48 19.50
N SER A 339 -23.94 9.55 20.03
CA SER A 339 -22.78 8.84 19.47
C SER A 339 -22.99 7.33 19.45
N HIS A 340 -23.38 6.74 20.59
CA HIS A 340 -23.56 5.28 20.69
C HIS A 340 -24.77 4.81 19.86
N ALA A 341 -25.87 5.57 19.85
CA ALA A 341 -27.02 5.27 18.98
C ALA A 341 -26.64 5.27 17.49
N ALA A 342 -25.90 6.29 17.03
CA ALA A 342 -25.43 6.37 15.65
C ALA A 342 -24.47 5.20 15.31
N LEU A 343 -23.55 4.86 16.21
CA LEU A 343 -22.63 3.72 16.01
C LEU A 343 -23.38 2.39 15.93
N ALA A 344 -24.42 2.20 16.75
CA ALA A 344 -25.26 1.00 16.73
C ALA A 344 -26.04 0.87 15.41
N TRP A 345 -26.65 1.96 14.93
CA TRP A 345 -27.36 1.96 13.64
C TRP A 345 -26.42 1.74 12.47
N ILE A 346 -25.23 2.34 12.49
CA ILE A 346 -24.21 2.10 11.47
C ILE A 346 -23.76 0.63 11.51
N GLY A 347 -23.56 0.04 12.70
CA GLY A 347 -23.25 -1.38 12.83
C GLY A 347 -24.26 -2.27 12.10
N ARG A 348 -25.56 -2.08 12.40
CA ARG A 348 -26.65 -2.84 11.76
C ARG A 348 -26.69 -2.68 10.24
N LEU A 349 -26.32 -1.51 9.71
CA LEU A 349 -26.27 -1.27 8.27
C LEU A 349 -25.19 -2.11 7.57
N TYR A 350 -24.11 -2.45 8.29
CA TYR A 350 -22.95 -3.18 7.75
C TYR A 350 -22.95 -4.67 8.08
N ASP A 351 -23.85 -5.16 8.93
CA ASP A 351 -24.03 -6.58 9.27
C ASP A 351 -24.75 -7.40 8.17
N VAL A 352 -24.75 -6.93 6.91
CA VAL A 352 -25.52 -7.48 5.77
C VAL A 352 -24.72 -8.47 4.94
#